data_AF-A0A5J4LPM7-F1
#
_entry.id   AF-A0A5J4LPM7-F1
#
_cell.length_a   1.000
_cell.length_b   1.000
_cell.length_c   1.000
_cell.angle_alpha   90.00
_cell.angle_beta   90.00
_cell.angle_gamma   90.00
#
_symmetry.space_group_name_H-M   'P 1'
#
loop_
_entity.id
_entity.type
_entity.pdbx_description
1 polymer ?
#
loop_
_entity_poly.entity_id
_entity_poly.type
_entity_poly.pdbx_seq_one_letter_code
_entity_poly.pdbx_strand_id
1 'polypeptide(L)'
;MPKSGYAKSAEEAETELKAYCATLSFDHEWISAPQWAAAIGIALDKRTGYTEAFRSIDTDKDDLFRARARDARRARIDGDTAQLLAAAAGHYSLKTTVAGILQQLADAYVAGHRVYLTLGGPPMDATRYADLRDAWDDAAQLAAGGVFTEFVSHDPQNKQAVNKGNVGDTKETRKVQGDLLVKIGGVRFNMHVNIAD
;
A
#
# COMPACT_ATOMS: atom_id res chain seq x y z
N MET A 1 0.46 3.52 34.94
CA MET A 1 -0.77 3.86 34.19
C MET A 1 -0.60 5.27 33.64
N PRO A 2 -1.06 5.58 32.42
CA PRO A 2 -0.93 6.93 31.87
C PRO A 2 -1.68 7.94 32.74
N LYS A 3 -1.07 9.10 32.95
CA LYS A 3 -1.61 10.20 33.76
C LYS A 3 -2.90 10.72 33.13
N SER A 4 -3.98 10.79 33.90
CA SER A 4 -5.24 11.40 33.45
C SER A 4 -5.29 12.87 33.85
N GLY A 5 -5.60 13.77 32.92
CA GLY A 5 -5.69 15.22 33.16
C GLY A 5 -4.98 16.03 32.08
N TYR A 6 -4.61 17.27 32.40
CA TYR A 6 -3.84 18.17 31.53
C TYR A 6 -2.61 18.69 32.28
N ALA A 7 -1.57 19.07 31.55
CA ALA A 7 -0.35 19.62 32.09
C ALA A 7 -0.58 21.07 32.58
N LYS A 8 0.03 21.45 33.71
CA LYS A 8 -0.06 22.81 34.24
C LYS A 8 0.99 23.75 33.64
N SER A 9 2.05 23.19 33.06
CA SER A 9 3.10 23.93 32.36
C SER A 9 3.72 23.09 31.24
N ALA A 10 4.40 23.77 30.30
CA ALA A 10 5.06 23.10 29.18
C ALA A 10 6.16 22.15 29.66
N GLU A 11 6.86 22.48 30.73
CA GLU A 11 7.90 21.64 31.34
C GLU A 11 7.30 20.36 31.94
N GLU A 12 6.13 20.46 32.59
CA GLU A 12 5.40 19.29 33.09
C GLU A 12 4.92 18.42 31.91
N ALA A 13 4.37 19.03 30.86
CA ALA A 13 3.97 18.32 29.66
C ALA A 13 5.15 17.56 29.05
N GLU A 14 6.27 18.24 28.81
CA GLU A 14 7.46 17.66 28.19
C GLU A 14 8.03 16.51 29.01
N THR A 15 8.12 16.67 30.33
CA THR A 15 8.61 15.61 31.24
C THR A 15 7.76 14.35 31.15
N GLU A 16 6.43 14.52 31.22
CA GLU A 16 5.48 13.41 31.21
C GLU A 16 5.40 12.74 29.83
N LEU A 17 5.48 13.51 28.74
CA LEU A 17 5.50 12.96 27.39
C LEU A 17 6.80 12.19 27.11
N LYS A 18 7.96 12.68 27.57
CA LYS A 18 9.24 11.94 27.48
C LYS A 18 9.18 10.65 28.29
N ALA A 19 8.63 10.70 29.50
CA ALA A 19 8.43 9.51 30.32
C ALA A 19 7.52 8.49 29.60
N TYR A 20 6.43 8.95 28.97
CA TYR A 20 5.55 8.10 28.18
C TYR A 20 6.30 7.45 27.01
N CYS A 21 7.04 8.22 26.21
CA CYS A 21 7.89 7.69 25.14
C CYS A 21 8.86 6.59 25.65
N ALA A 22 9.48 6.80 26.81
CA ALA A 22 10.36 5.81 27.44
C ALA A 22 9.62 4.51 27.80
N THR A 23 8.37 4.59 28.29
CA THR A 23 7.57 3.37 28.56
C THR A 23 7.27 2.55 27.30
N LEU A 24 7.23 3.20 26.14
CA LEU A 24 7.04 2.56 24.85
C LEU A 24 8.36 2.09 24.21
N SER A 25 9.50 2.33 24.86
CA SER A 25 10.85 2.18 24.26
C SER A 25 10.96 2.92 22.92
N PHE A 26 10.34 4.09 22.83
CA PHE A 26 10.32 4.94 21.65
C PHE A 26 11.09 6.22 21.94
N ASP A 27 12.05 6.57 21.08
CA ASP A 27 12.80 7.81 21.24
C ASP A 27 12.00 8.99 20.70
N HIS A 28 11.70 9.96 21.56
CA HIS A 28 10.99 11.18 21.19
C HIS A 28 11.73 12.00 20.13
N GLU A 29 13.04 11.85 19.96
CA GLU A 29 13.81 12.53 18.92
C GLU A 29 13.42 12.07 17.50
N TRP A 30 12.69 10.95 17.38
CA TRP A 30 12.14 10.49 16.11
C TRP A 30 10.84 11.20 15.73
N ILE A 31 10.24 11.96 16.66
CA ILE A 31 9.13 12.88 16.38
C ILE A 31 9.72 14.22 15.92
N SER A 32 9.22 14.78 14.82
CA SER A 32 9.70 16.09 14.36
C SER A 32 9.40 17.19 15.39
N ALA A 33 10.26 18.21 15.47
CA ALA A 33 10.06 19.32 16.41
C ALA A 33 8.66 19.98 16.34
N PRO A 34 8.04 20.19 15.15
CA PRO A 34 6.67 20.69 15.07
C PRO A 34 5.62 19.74 15.66
N GLN A 35 5.74 18.43 15.41
CA GLN A 35 4.81 17.43 15.98
C GLN A 35 4.97 17.33 17.49
N TRP A 36 6.21 17.39 17.98
CA TRP A 36 6.50 17.38 19.41
C TRP A 36 5.92 18.62 20.12
N ALA A 37 6.10 19.81 19.54
CA ALA A 37 5.49 21.04 20.05
C ALA A 37 3.96 20.97 20.05
N ALA A 38 3.35 20.36 19.02
CA ALA A 38 1.91 20.13 18.98
C ALA A 38 1.45 19.17 20.09
N ALA A 39 2.17 18.07 20.35
CA ALA A 39 1.86 17.14 21.44
C ALA A 39 1.91 17.83 22.82
N ILE A 40 2.91 18.70 23.06
CA ILE A 40 2.98 19.55 24.26
C ILE A 40 1.75 20.47 24.34
N GLY A 41 1.37 21.13 23.25
CA GLY A 41 0.18 21.98 23.19
C GLY A 41 -1.11 21.24 23.52
N ILE A 42 -1.28 20.01 23.00
CA ILE A 42 -2.43 19.15 23.28
C ILE A 42 -2.46 18.73 24.76
N ALA A 43 -1.29 18.44 25.35
CA ALA A 43 -1.18 18.06 26.76
C ALA A 43 -1.57 19.21 27.71
N LEU A 44 -1.31 20.46 27.32
CA LEU A 44 -1.68 21.66 28.07
C LEU A 44 -3.17 22.02 27.96
N ASP A 45 -3.84 21.58 26.89
CA ASP A 45 -5.23 21.90 26.65
C ASP A 45 -6.14 21.13 27.62
N LYS A 46 -7.05 21.85 28.30
CA LYS A 46 -7.94 21.29 29.33
C LYS A 46 -9.03 20.36 28.77
N ARG A 47 -9.34 20.47 27.48
CA ARG A 47 -10.37 19.65 26.81
C ARG A 47 -9.79 18.32 26.34
N THR A 48 -8.52 18.30 25.93
CA THR A 48 -7.86 17.10 25.40
C THR A 48 -6.90 16.46 26.39
N GLY A 49 -5.95 17.25 26.92
CA GLY A 49 -4.98 16.84 27.91
C GLY A 49 -4.06 15.69 27.48
N TYR A 50 -3.52 14.98 28.47
CA TYR A 50 -2.54 13.92 28.28
C TYR A 50 -3.05 12.75 27.44
N THR A 51 -4.34 12.42 27.52
CA THR A 51 -4.91 11.28 26.78
C THR A 51 -4.74 11.45 25.26
N GLU A 52 -5.06 12.63 24.73
CA GLU A 52 -4.91 12.90 23.30
C GLU A 52 -3.45 13.14 22.92
N ALA A 53 -2.65 13.74 23.81
CA ALA A 53 -1.22 13.91 23.57
C ALA A 53 -0.50 12.55 23.45
N PHE A 54 -0.82 11.58 24.33
CA PHE A 54 -0.32 10.21 24.22
C PHE A 54 -0.80 9.52 22.94
N ARG A 55 -2.07 9.72 22.54
CA ARG A 55 -2.58 9.19 21.27
C ARG A 55 -1.84 9.78 20.06
N SER A 56 -1.50 11.07 20.10
CA SER A 56 -0.69 11.71 19.06
C SER A 56 0.69 11.05 18.94
N ILE A 57 1.36 10.81 20.07
CA ILE A 57 2.66 10.11 20.11
C ILE A 57 2.54 8.68 19.57
N ASP A 58 1.49 7.94 19.95
CA ASP A 58 1.26 6.59 19.42
C ASP A 58 1.02 6.61 17.90
N THR A 59 0.32 7.62 17.39
CA THR A 59 0.10 7.80 15.94
C THR A 59 1.41 8.09 15.22
N ASP A 60 2.23 9.01 15.74
CA ASP A 60 3.53 9.33 15.15
C ASP A 60 4.47 8.11 15.15
N LYS A 61 4.47 7.33 16.24
CA LYS A 61 5.21 6.07 16.36
C LYS A 61 4.76 5.06 15.31
N ASP A 62 3.46 4.84 15.19
CA ASP A 62 2.88 3.90 14.22
C ASP A 62 3.18 4.33 12.78
N ASP A 63 3.13 5.63 12.50
CA ASP A 63 3.44 6.18 11.17
C ASP A 63 4.93 6.07 10.83
N LEU A 64 5.83 6.22 11.81
CA LEU A 64 7.26 5.98 11.64
C LEU A 64 7.55 4.48 11.39
N PHE A 65 6.91 3.57 12.13
CA PHE A 65 7.04 2.14 11.88
C PHE A 65 6.52 1.76 10.50
N ARG A 66 5.38 2.33 10.09
CA ARG A 66 4.86 2.18 8.73
C ARG A 66 5.85 2.74 7.70
N ALA A 67 6.44 3.91 7.94
CA ALA A 67 7.45 4.49 7.06
C ALA A 67 8.65 3.56 6.88
N ARG A 68 9.24 3.07 7.97
CA ARG A 68 10.33 2.08 7.91
C ARG A 68 9.93 0.80 7.17
N ALA A 69 8.70 0.32 7.38
CA ALA A 69 8.19 -0.82 6.62
C ALA A 69 8.00 -0.50 5.14
N ARG A 70 7.61 0.74 4.77
CA ARG A 70 7.60 1.20 3.37
C ARG A 70 9.02 1.23 2.80
N ASP A 71 9.99 1.79 3.52
CA ASP A 71 11.39 1.88 3.09
C ASP A 71 12.02 0.50 2.91
N ALA A 72 11.78 -0.44 3.83
CA ALA A 72 12.23 -1.82 3.70
C ALA A 72 11.63 -2.53 2.48
N ARG A 73 10.34 -2.28 2.19
CA ARG A 73 9.68 -2.81 0.98
C ARG A 73 10.20 -2.15 -0.28
N ARG A 74 10.44 -0.84 -0.26
CA ARG A 74 11.06 -0.08 -1.36
C ARG A 74 12.46 -0.62 -1.67
N ALA A 75 13.31 -0.78 -0.65
CA ALA A 75 14.64 -1.37 -0.77
C ALA A 75 14.61 -2.80 -1.36
N ARG A 76 13.58 -3.59 -1.01
CA ARG A 76 13.40 -4.95 -1.55
C ARG A 76 13.07 -4.96 -3.04
N ILE A 77 12.54 -3.87 -3.58
CA ILE A 77 12.11 -3.80 -4.98
C ILE A 77 12.98 -2.88 -5.85
N ASP A 78 13.85 -2.05 -5.26
CA ASP A 78 14.63 -1.00 -5.93
C ASP A 78 15.72 -1.48 -6.90
N GLY A 79 15.99 -2.78 -6.98
CA GLY A 79 16.81 -3.37 -8.05
C GLY A 79 16.01 -4.09 -9.14
N ASP A 80 14.89 -4.69 -8.75
CA ASP A 80 14.15 -5.67 -9.55
C ASP A 80 13.04 -5.03 -10.37
N THR A 81 12.28 -4.15 -9.71
CA THR A 81 11.23 -3.34 -10.34
C THR A 81 11.82 -2.47 -11.43
N ALA A 82 12.99 -1.85 -11.19
CA ALA A 82 13.63 -1.02 -12.20
C ALA A 82 14.03 -1.83 -13.45
N GLN A 83 14.49 -3.06 -13.28
CA GLN A 83 14.88 -3.94 -14.40
C GLN A 83 13.67 -4.46 -15.16
N LEU A 84 12.66 -5.01 -14.46
CA LEU A 84 11.45 -5.52 -15.09
C LEU A 84 10.62 -4.40 -15.75
N LEU A 85 10.46 -3.26 -15.07
CA LEU A 85 9.73 -2.12 -15.64
C LEU A 85 10.47 -1.51 -16.82
N ALA A 86 11.81 -1.39 -16.76
CA ALA A 86 12.59 -0.92 -17.90
C ALA A 86 12.52 -1.91 -19.08
N ALA A 87 12.60 -3.21 -18.82
CA ALA A 87 12.45 -4.25 -19.84
C ALA A 87 11.05 -4.24 -20.47
N ALA A 88 10.00 -4.13 -19.65
CA ALA A 88 8.62 -4.01 -20.12
C ALA A 88 8.38 -2.71 -20.90
N ALA A 89 8.90 -1.57 -20.42
CA ALA A 89 8.81 -0.27 -21.09
C ALA A 89 9.55 -0.23 -22.43
N GLY A 90 10.63 -1.02 -22.58
CA GLY A 90 11.37 -1.19 -23.83
C GLY A 90 10.74 -2.19 -24.81
N HIS A 91 9.81 -3.05 -24.36
CA HIS A 91 9.20 -4.07 -25.20
C HIS A 91 8.04 -3.51 -26.05
N TYR A 92 8.00 -3.88 -27.33
CA TYR A 92 7.06 -3.28 -28.29
C TYR A 92 5.58 -3.50 -27.91
N SER A 93 5.25 -4.65 -27.31
CA SER A 93 3.89 -5.03 -26.89
C SER A 93 3.56 -4.72 -25.42
N LEU A 94 4.57 -4.53 -24.54
CA LEU A 94 4.35 -4.43 -23.08
C LEU A 94 4.37 -2.99 -22.55
N LYS A 95 4.92 -2.05 -23.34
CA LYS A 95 5.36 -0.73 -22.87
C LYS A 95 4.31 0.18 -22.27
N THR A 96 3.02 -0.05 -22.51
CA THR A 96 1.95 0.80 -21.98
C THR A 96 1.20 0.11 -20.85
N THR A 97 0.41 -0.92 -21.16
CA THR A 97 -0.56 -1.47 -20.20
C THR A 97 0.10 -2.35 -19.14
N VAL A 98 1.04 -3.23 -19.52
CA VAL A 98 1.69 -4.16 -18.56
C VAL A 98 2.63 -3.42 -17.62
N ALA A 99 3.49 -2.55 -18.15
CA ALA A 99 4.38 -1.73 -17.32
C ALA A 99 3.58 -0.85 -16.33
N GLY A 100 2.48 -0.26 -16.78
CA GLY A 100 1.58 0.52 -15.92
C GLY A 100 0.91 -0.30 -14.82
N ILE A 101 0.48 -1.53 -15.11
CA ILE A 101 -0.08 -2.45 -14.11
C ILE A 101 0.99 -2.84 -13.09
N LEU A 102 2.18 -3.26 -13.54
CA LEU A 102 3.28 -3.65 -12.66
C LEU A 102 3.70 -2.51 -11.73
N GLN A 103 3.75 -1.27 -12.23
CA GLN A 103 4.03 -0.08 -11.42
C GLN A 103 2.95 0.12 -10.34
N GLN A 104 1.67 0.03 -10.69
CA GLN A 104 0.58 0.15 -9.71
C GLN A 104 0.67 -0.90 -8.60
N LEU A 105 0.99 -2.15 -8.96
CA LEU A 105 1.14 -3.23 -7.99
C LEU A 105 2.38 -3.03 -7.11
N ALA A 106 3.50 -2.57 -7.69
CA ALA A 106 4.72 -2.25 -6.95
C ALA A 106 4.49 -1.12 -5.93
N ASP A 107 3.77 -0.07 -6.32
CA ASP A 107 3.43 1.03 -5.43
C ASP A 107 2.46 0.59 -4.32
N ALA A 108 1.49 -0.26 -4.65
CA ALA A 108 0.61 -0.87 -3.64
C ALA A 108 1.38 -1.74 -2.64
N TYR A 109 2.37 -2.51 -3.11
CA TYR A 109 3.26 -3.29 -2.26
C TYR A 109 4.07 -2.40 -1.31
N VAL A 110 4.73 -1.35 -1.84
CA VAL A 110 5.53 -0.42 -1.02
C VAL A 110 4.65 0.31 -0.02
N ALA A 111 3.49 0.80 -0.43
CA ALA A 111 2.60 1.55 0.45
C ALA A 111 1.89 0.64 1.48
N GLY A 112 1.73 -0.65 1.19
CA GLY A 112 0.96 -1.58 2.04
C GLY A 112 -0.53 -1.48 1.87
N HIS A 113 -0.94 -1.20 0.64
CA HIS A 113 -2.33 -1.05 0.29
C HIS A 113 -3.00 -2.41 0.05
N ARG A 114 -4.28 -2.37 -0.32
CA ARG A 114 -5.08 -3.53 -0.69
C ARG A 114 -4.37 -4.34 -1.79
N VAL A 115 -4.42 -5.67 -1.68
CA VAL A 115 -3.86 -6.59 -2.67
C VAL A 115 -4.76 -6.82 -3.88
N TYR A 116 -6.01 -6.37 -3.80
CA TYR A 116 -6.99 -6.40 -4.89
C TYR A 116 -7.15 -4.99 -5.45
N LEU A 117 -6.72 -4.80 -6.70
CA LEU A 117 -6.79 -3.54 -7.43
C LEU A 117 -7.68 -3.73 -8.65
N THR A 118 -8.21 -2.62 -9.19
CA THR A 118 -8.97 -2.64 -10.45
C THR A 118 -8.26 -1.73 -11.45
N LEU A 119 -8.08 -2.22 -12.66
CA LEU A 119 -7.56 -1.43 -13.76
C LEU A 119 -8.60 -0.37 -14.11
N GLY A 120 -8.27 0.89 -13.84
CA GLY A 120 -9.14 2.02 -14.15
C GLY A 120 -9.33 2.21 -15.67
N GLY A 121 -10.38 2.94 -16.03
CA GLY A 121 -10.75 3.22 -17.42
C GLY A 121 -12.02 2.48 -17.88
N PRO A 122 -12.41 2.66 -19.16
CA PRO A 122 -13.56 1.96 -19.72
C PRO A 122 -13.30 0.44 -19.79
N PRO A 123 -14.36 -0.39 -19.77
CA PRO A 123 -14.22 -1.84 -19.95
C PRO A 123 -13.43 -2.19 -21.21
N MET A 124 -12.54 -3.17 -21.10
CA MET A 124 -11.72 -3.68 -22.18
C MET A 124 -12.51 -4.72 -22.98
N ASP A 125 -12.40 -4.78 -24.30
CA ASP A 125 -12.99 -5.89 -25.06
C ASP A 125 -12.21 -7.20 -24.83
N ALA A 126 -12.87 -8.33 -25.09
CA ALA A 126 -12.31 -9.65 -24.84
C ALA A 126 -11.02 -9.94 -25.63
N THR A 127 -10.90 -9.43 -26.86
CA THR A 127 -9.71 -9.62 -27.70
C THR A 127 -8.51 -8.89 -27.11
N ARG A 128 -8.68 -7.61 -26.75
CA ARG A 128 -7.62 -6.84 -26.10
C ARG A 128 -7.22 -7.41 -24.74
N TYR A 129 -8.15 -8.05 -24.04
CA TYR A 129 -7.83 -8.75 -22.81
C TYR A 129 -7.02 -10.03 -23.04
N ALA A 130 -7.31 -10.78 -24.11
CA ALA A 130 -6.49 -11.93 -24.50
C ALA A 130 -5.05 -11.48 -24.83
N ASP A 131 -4.88 -10.41 -25.63
CA ASP A 131 -3.57 -9.83 -25.92
C ASP A 131 -2.83 -9.40 -24.63
N LEU A 132 -3.57 -8.83 -23.67
CA LEU A 132 -3.01 -8.44 -22.38
C LEU A 132 -2.56 -9.64 -21.55
N ARG A 133 -3.23 -10.79 -21.65
CA ARG A 133 -2.82 -12.01 -20.95
C ARG A 133 -1.56 -12.62 -21.55
N ASP A 134 -1.46 -12.65 -22.87
CA ASP A 134 -0.24 -13.09 -23.55
C ASP A 134 0.94 -12.18 -23.17
N ALA A 135 0.71 -10.87 -23.17
CA ALA A 135 1.68 -9.89 -22.69
C ALA A 135 2.05 -10.05 -21.20
N TRP A 136 1.12 -10.52 -20.36
CA TRP A 136 1.37 -10.81 -18.95
C TRP A 136 2.26 -12.04 -18.77
N ASP A 137 2.06 -13.07 -19.59
CA ASP A 137 2.89 -14.27 -19.60
C ASP A 137 4.30 -13.97 -20.14
N ASP A 138 4.43 -13.09 -21.14
CA ASP A 138 5.73 -12.58 -21.60
C ASP A 138 6.47 -11.83 -20.49
N ALA A 139 5.77 -10.99 -19.72
CA ALA A 139 6.36 -10.30 -18.57
C ALA A 139 6.83 -11.27 -17.48
N ALA A 140 6.16 -12.42 -17.32
CA ALA A 140 6.59 -13.47 -16.40
C ALA A 140 7.97 -14.03 -16.77
N GLN A 141 8.25 -14.18 -18.08
CA GLN A 141 9.56 -14.64 -18.56
C GLN A 141 10.65 -13.60 -18.29
N LEU A 142 10.33 -12.32 -18.45
CA LEU A 142 11.27 -11.22 -18.17
C LEU A 142 11.56 -11.05 -16.67
N ALA A 143 10.62 -11.45 -15.80
CA ALA A 143 10.76 -11.35 -14.35
C ALA A 143 11.58 -12.50 -13.72
N ALA A 144 12.08 -13.45 -14.52
CA ALA A 144 12.76 -14.64 -14.01
C ALA A 144 13.96 -14.31 -13.11
N GLY A 145 13.93 -14.78 -11.87
CA GLY A 145 14.97 -14.52 -10.86
C GLY A 145 14.74 -13.27 -10.01
N GLY A 146 13.62 -12.57 -10.22
CA GLY A 146 13.28 -11.35 -9.54
C GLY A 146 12.29 -11.47 -8.37
N VAL A 147 11.85 -10.32 -7.85
CA VAL A 147 10.92 -10.14 -6.73
C VAL A 147 9.47 -10.29 -7.18
N PHE A 148 9.22 -10.06 -8.47
CA PHE A 148 7.96 -10.37 -9.14
C PHE A 148 7.99 -11.83 -9.55
N THR A 149 7.07 -12.61 -9.02
CA THR A 149 7.03 -14.07 -9.19
C THR A 149 5.59 -14.53 -9.34
N GLU A 150 5.39 -15.78 -9.77
CA GLU A 150 4.05 -16.39 -9.83
C GLU A 150 3.01 -15.55 -10.59
N PHE A 151 3.38 -15.13 -11.80
CA PHE A 151 2.44 -14.52 -12.73
C PHE A 151 1.38 -15.54 -13.12
N VAL A 152 0.11 -15.15 -13.00
CA VAL A 152 -1.04 -15.97 -13.41
C VAL A 152 -2.08 -15.05 -14.04
N SER A 153 -2.65 -15.45 -15.16
CA SER A 153 -3.82 -14.81 -15.74
C SER A 153 -5.04 -15.74 -15.72
N HIS A 154 -6.24 -15.18 -15.61
CA HIS A 154 -7.49 -15.94 -15.66
C HIS A 154 -8.39 -15.43 -16.78
N ASP A 155 -9.12 -16.35 -17.42
CA ASP A 155 -10.14 -15.99 -18.41
C ASP A 155 -11.21 -15.06 -17.80
N PRO A 156 -11.83 -14.19 -18.63
CA PRO A 156 -12.97 -13.40 -18.21
C PRO A 156 -14.07 -14.28 -17.59
N GLN A 157 -14.52 -13.90 -16.40
CA GLN A 157 -15.60 -14.58 -15.70
C GLN A 157 -16.70 -13.58 -15.36
N ASN A 158 -17.95 -13.92 -15.65
CA ASN A 158 -19.10 -13.21 -15.13
C ASN A 158 -19.21 -13.47 -13.62
N LYS A 159 -18.72 -12.53 -12.81
CA LYS A 159 -18.63 -12.68 -11.35
C LYS A 159 -20.02 -12.70 -10.70
N GLN A 160 -20.99 -11.97 -11.25
CA GLN A 160 -22.39 -12.00 -10.83
C GLN A 160 -23.03 -13.38 -11.03
N ALA A 161 -22.79 -14.04 -12.16
CA ALA A 161 -23.36 -15.35 -12.46
C ALA A 161 -22.83 -16.45 -11.53
N VAL A 162 -21.59 -16.32 -11.04
CA VAL A 162 -20.95 -17.32 -10.15
C VAL A 162 -20.95 -16.92 -8.67
N ASN A 163 -21.65 -15.84 -8.30
CA ASN A 163 -21.75 -15.32 -6.93
C ASN A 163 -20.38 -15.11 -6.23
N LYS A 164 -19.37 -14.63 -6.98
CA LYS A 164 -18.02 -14.29 -6.48
C LYS A 164 -17.79 -12.77 -6.47
N GLY A 165 -16.80 -12.29 -5.70
CA GLY A 165 -16.39 -10.87 -5.71
C GLY A 165 -16.85 -10.00 -4.51
N ASN A 166 -16.87 -10.56 -3.28
CA ASN A 166 -17.39 -9.86 -2.09
C ASN A 166 -16.39 -8.92 -1.38
N VAL A 167 -15.23 -8.61 -1.98
CA VAL A 167 -14.14 -7.88 -1.33
C VAL A 167 -13.63 -6.75 -2.25
N GLY A 168 -13.54 -5.51 -1.73
CA GLY A 168 -12.98 -4.34 -2.43
C GLY A 168 -14.01 -3.45 -3.15
N ASP A 169 -13.52 -2.54 -4.00
CA ASP A 169 -14.32 -1.53 -4.75
C ASP A 169 -15.16 -2.14 -5.90
N THR A 170 -15.31 -3.46 -5.93
CA THR A 170 -15.88 -4.25 -7.04
C THR A 170 -17.40 -4.40 -7.00
N LYS A 171 -18.10 -3.73 -6.07
CA LYS A 171 -19.56 -3.87 -5.92
C LYS A 171 -20.37 -3.27 -7.06
N GLU A 172 -19.86 -2.25 -7.77
CA GLU A 172 -20.54 -1.66 -8.94
C GLU A 172 -20.13 -2.30 -10.28
N THR A 173 -19.02 -3.05 -10.32
CA THR A 173 -18.43 -3.62 -11.55
C THR A 173 -18.64 -5.14 -11.71
N ARG A 174 -19.70 -5.70 -11.10
CA ARG A 174 -20.04 -7.14 -10.98
C ARG A 174 -20.24 -7.93 -12.30
N LYS A 175 -19.88 -7.39 -13.45
CA LYS A 175 -20.12 -7.97 -14.76
C LYS A 175 -19.01 -8.97 -15.11
N VAL A 176 -18.55 -8.98 -16.36
CA VAL A 176 -17.46 -9.82 -16.81
C VAL A 176 -16.12 -9.18 -16.39
N GLN A 177 -15.30 -9.93 -15.66
CA GLN A 177 -13.97 -9.49 -15.25
C GLN A 177 -12.92 -10.56 -15.49
N GLY A 178 -11.77 -10.13 -16.00
CA GLY A 178 -10.53 -10.90 -15.99
C GLY A 178 -9.68 -10.58 -14.75
N ASP A 179 -8.74 -11.46 -14.43
CA ASP A 179 -7.82 -11.30 -13.29
C ASP A 179 -6.37 -11.50 -13.75
N LEU A 180 -5.48 -10.57 -13.39
CA LEU A 180 -4.03 -10.69 -13.57
C LEU A 180 -3.36 -10.69 -12.20
N LEU A 181 -2.70 -11.79 -11.87
CA LEU A 181 -2.09 -12.00 -10.56
C LEU A 181 -0.57 -12.06 -10.68
N VAL A 182 0.10 -11.57 -9.64
CA VAL A 182 1.55 -11.66 -9.45
C VAL A 182 1.89 -11.59 -7.96
N LYS A 183 2.94 -12.27 -7.53
CA LYS A 183 3.54 -12.10 -6.19
C LYS A 183 4.67 -11.09 -6.23
N ILE A 184 4.68 -10.16 -5.28
CA ILE A 184 5.75 -9.19 -5.06
C ILE A 184 6.30 -9.42 -3.66
N GLY A 185 7.56 -9.84 -3.55
CA GLY A 185 8.19 -10.11 -2.25
C GLY A 185 7.46 -11.16 -1.40
N GLY A 186 6.73 -12.08 -2.05
CA GLY A 186 5.94 -13.14 -1.41
C GLY A 186 4.45 -12.80 -1.18
N VAL A 187 4.03 -11.55 -1.41
CA VAL A 187 2.63 -11.11 -1.26
C VAL A 187 1.93 -11.18 -2.61
N ARG A 188 0.80 -11.88 -2.69
CA ARG A 188 0.02 -12.02 -3.93
C ARG A 188 -0.91 -10.84 -4.15
N PHE A 189 -0.77 -10.18 -5.29
CA PHE A 189 -1.63 -9.13 -5.79
C PHE A 189 -2.53 -9.65 -6.91
N ASN A 190 -3.70 -9.03 -7.07
CA ASN A 190 -4.63 -9.26 -8.15
C ASN A 190 -5.07 -7.91 -8.75
N MET A 191 -4.88 -7.77 -10.05
CA MET A 191 -5.43 -6.70 -10.85
C MET A 191 -6.68 -7.19 -11.59
N HIS A 192 -7.84 -6.70 -11.18
CA HIS A 192 -9.11 -6.91 -11.86
C HIS A 192 -9.19 -6.07 -13.13
N VAL A 193 -9.57 -6.67 -14.24
CA VAL A 193 -9.79 -5.98 -15.51
C VAL A 193 -11.26 -6.11 -15.88
N ASN A 194 -11.97 -4.99 -15.95
CA ASN A 194 -13.36 -4.98 -16.39
C ASN A 194 -13.43 -5.26 -17.89
N ILE A 195 -14.28 -6.21 -18.29
CA ILE A 195 -14.45 -6.62 -19.67
C ILE A 195 -15.81 -6.14 -20.16
N ALA A 196 -15.85 -5.62 -21.38
CA ALA A 196 -17.09 -5.24 -22.04
C ALA A 196 -17.97 -6.49 -22.26
N ASP A 197 -19.24 -6.38 -21.89
CA ASP A 197 -20.26 -7.40 -22.16
C ASP A 197 -20.58 -7.49 -23.67
#